data_AF-A0A967XAW5-F1
#
_entry.id   AF-A0A967XAW5-F1
#
_cell.length_a   1.000
_cell.length_b   1.000
_cell.length_c   1.000
_cell.angle_alpha   90.00
_cell.angle_beta   90.00
_cell.angle_gamma   90.00
#
_symmetry.space_group_name_H-M   'P 1'
#
loop_
_entity.id
_entity.type
_entity.pdbx_description
1 polymer ?
#
loop_
_entity_poly.entity_id
_entity_poly.type
_entity_poly.pdbx_seq_one_letter_code
_entity_poly.pdbx_strand_id
1 'polypeptide(L)'
;MSDDASREHSQRAALAEGNDAEYLAALGERVRRVRLRRGMTRSMLSEHSGVSERYLAQLEGGRGNVSIRLLRRIARAMDVPVADLVHEGPEPPVELRLITEQLQRLAPDELKAVQEVVSHRFTRSKHARSRRIALIGLRGAGKTTLGTRLAERLGLPFVKLVRETEREAGMDVREILALSGQQGYRRLEERVLTRVIERYPEAVIEAGGGLVTEPATFNFLLSACYTVWLRATPEEHMSRVLAQGDHRPMAGSAEAMEDLRRILTEREPFYREADAVLDTSGRTVEACVDALEEICREQASLET
;
A
#
# COMPACT_ATOMS: atom_id res chain seq x y z
N MET A 1 20.10 -10.22 -28.23
CA MET A 1 19.90 -9.44 -26.98
C MET A 1 19.33 -8.04 -27.23
N SER A 2 19.69 -7.32 -28.31
CA SER A 2 19.08 -6.00 -28.65
C SER A 2 17.65 -6.07 -29.20
N ASP A 3 17.29 -7.14 -29.91
CA ASP A 3 15.97 -7.29 -30.54
C ASP A 3 14.85 -7.66 -29.54
N ASP A 4 15.20 -8.31 -28.44
CA ASP A 4 14.24 -8.84 -27.46
C ASP A 4 13.72 -7.73 -26.53
N ALA A 5 14.64 -6.88 -26.04
CA ALA A 5 14.31 -5.68 -25.27
C ALA A 5 13.49 -4.66 -26.09
N SER A 6 13.74 -4.57 -27.41
CA SER A 6 13.01 -3.69 -28.32
C SER A 6 11.57 -4.18 -28.58
N ARG A 7 11.37 -5.50 -28.64
CA ARG A 7 10.04 -6.13 -28.75
C ARG A 7 9.25 -6.00 -27.45
N GLU A 8 9.86 -6.23 -26.30
CA GLU A 8 9.22 -6.04 -24.99
C GLU A 8 8.81 -4.58 -24.75
N HIS A 9 9.66 -3.61 -25.13
CA HIS A 9 9.34 -2.19 -25.00
C HIS A 9 8.17 -1.79 -25.90
N SER A 10 8.14 -2.30 -27.14
CA SER A 10 7.05 -2.05 -28.09
C SER A 10 5.73 -2.68 -27.63
N GLN A 11 5.79 -3.86 -27.02
CA GLN A 11 4.60 -4.55 -26.49
C GLN A 11 4.05 -3.86 -25.23
N ARG A 12 4.93 -3.35 -24.35
CA ARG A 12 4.54 -2.53 -23.19
C ARG A 12 3.94 -1.18 -23.61
N ALA A 13 4.52 -0.53 -24.62
CA ALA A 13 3.97 0.71 -25.18
C ALA A 13 2.58 0.49 -25.78
N ALA A 14 2.38 -0.58 -26.54
CA ALA A 14 1.07 -0.92 -27.12
C ALA A 14 0.00 -1.25 -26.05
N LEU A 15 0.38 -1.94 -24.96
CA LEU A 15 -0.50 -2.20 -23.83
C LEU A 15 -0.86 -0.92 -23.05
N ALA A 16 0.10 -0.02 -22.87
CA ALA A 16 -0.13 1.27 -22.23
C ALA A 16 -1.03 2.18 -23.08
N GLU A 17 -0.79 2.25 -24.40
CA GLU A 17 -1.64 3.00 -25.33
C GLU A 17 -3.08 2.48 -25.38
N GLY A 18 -3.27 1.15 -25.31
CA GLY A 18 -4.59 0.53 -25.20
C GLY A 18 -5.32 0.93 -23.92
N ASN A 19 -4.62 0.89 -22.78
CA ASN A 19 -5.18 1.28 -21.49
C ASN A 19 -5.49 2.80 -21.43
N ASP A 20 -4.65 3.64 -22.02
CA ASP A 20 -4.88 5.08 -22.10
C ASP A 20 -6.10 5.42 -22.96
N ALA A 21 -6.29 4.71 -24.09
CA ALA A 21 -7.47 4.89 -24.93
C ALA A 21 -8.76 4.48 -24.21
N GLU A 22 -8.75 3.36 -23.48
CA GLU A 22 -9.88 2.92 -22.64
C GLU A 22 -10.18 3.93 -21.53
N TYR A 23 -9.14 4.43 -20.86
CA TYR A 23 -9.27 5.45 -19.83
C TYR A 23 -9.89 6.75 -20.38
N LEU A 24 -9.39 7.25 -21.52
CA LEU A 24 -9.91 8.46 -22.15
C LEU A 24 -11.36 8.29 -22.61
N ALA A 25 -11.73 7.11 -23.12
CA ALA A 25 -13.13 6.80 -23.44
C ALA A 25 -14.03 6.83 -22.19
N ALA A 26 -13.58 6.22 -21.09
CA ALA A 26 -14.32 6.24 -19.83
C ALA A 26 -14.44 7.66 -19.24
N LEU A 27 -13.38 8.47 -19.33
CA LEU A 27 -13.38 9.88 -18.95
C LEU A 27 -14.38 10.68 -19.78
N GLY A 28 -14.37 10.50 -21.10
CA GLY A 28 -15.30 11.15 -22.01
C GLY A 28 -16.76 10.87 -21.67
N GLU A 29 -17.08 9.60 -21.43
CA GLU A 29 -18.44 9.19 -21.05
C GLU A 29 -18.84 9.74 -19.67
N ARG A 30 -17.91 9.81 -18.71
CA ARG A 30 -18.16 10.47 -17.41
C ARG A 30 -18.48 11.95 -17.57
N VAL A 31 -17.68 12.69 -18.36
CA VAL A 31 -17.94 14.12 -18.64
C VAL A 31 -19.31 14.30 -19.27
N ARG A 32 -19.65 13.48 -20.28
CA ARG A 32 -20.96 13.51 -20.94
C ARG A 32 -22.09 13.25 -19.95
N ARG A 33 -21.97 12.22 -19.11
CA ARG A 33 -22.99 11.84 -18.12
C ARG A 33 -23.22 12.92 -17.09
N VAL A 34 -22.15 13.52 -16.54
CA VAL A 34 -22.25 14.63 -15.59
C VAL A 34 -22.92 15.83 -16.24
N ARG A 35 -22.52 16.20 -17.46
CA ARG A 35 -23.13 17.30 -18.21
C ARG A 35 -24.64 17.08 -18.40
N LEU A 36 -25.04 15.90 -18.83
CA LEU A 36 -26.45 15.56 -19.05
C LEU A 36 -27.25 15.54 -17.73
N ARG A 37 -26.69 15.03 -16.62
CA ARG A 37 -27.33 15.09 -15.30
C ARG A 37 -27.57 16.52 -14.80
N ARG A 38 -26.70 17.46 -15.19
CA ARG A 38 -26.83 18.90 -14.91
C ARG A 38 -27.76 19.62 -15.90
N GLY A 39 -28.40 18.90 -16.82
CA GLY A 39 -29.31 19.47 -17.83
C GLY A 39 -28.60 20.34 -18.88
N MET A 40 -27.27 20.24 -19.01
CA MET A 40 -26.49 21.11 -19.89
C MET A 40 -26.38 20.52 -21.29
N THR A 41 -26.61 21.36 -22.31
CA THR A 41 -26.19 21.05 -23.68
C THR A 41 -24.67 21.24 -23.84
N ARG A 42 -24.07 20.68 -24.90
CA ARG A 42 -22.65 20.96 -25.19
C ARG A 42 -22.40 22.45 -25.44
N SER A 43 -23.35 23.14 -26.07
CA SER A 43 -23.29 24.57 -26.31
C SER A 43 -23.28 25.37 -25.01
N MET A 44 -24.17 25.03 -24.07
CA MET A 44 -24.16 25.62 -22.72
C MET A 44 -22.83 25.38 -22.01
N LEU A 45 -22.31 24.14 -22.02
CA LEU A 45 -21.03 23.86 -21.40
C LEU A 45 -19.88 24.62 -22.09
N SER A 46 -19.92 24.76 -23.41
CA SER A 46 -18.93 25.51 -24.18
C SER A 46 -18.88 26.98 -23.74
N GLU A 47 -20.04 27.62 -23.63
CA GLU A 47 -20.19 28.99 -23.16
C GLU A 47 -19.65 29.16 -21.72
N HIS A 48 -20.06 28.29 -20.80
CA HIS A 48 -19.69 28.40 -19.38
C HIS A 48 -18.22 28.03 -19.10
N SER A 49 -17.68 27.07 -19.85
CA SER A 49 -16.29 26.62 -19.66
C SER A 49 -15.29 27.41 -20.51
N GLY A 50 -15.74 28.10 -21.56
CA GLY A 50 -14.91 28.75 -22.59
C GLY A 50 -14.10 27.75 -23.43
N VAL A 51 -14.65 26.56 -23.66
CA VAL A 51 -14.05 25.46 -24.44
C VAL A 51 -14.93 25.19 -25.63
N SER A 52 -14.37 25.09 -26.84
CA SER A 52 -15.20 24.95 -28.04
C SER A 52 -16.06 23.68 -28.02
N GLU A 53 -17.28 23.77 -28.57
CA GLU A 53 -18.18 22.62 -28.70
C GLU A 53 -17.55 21.43 -29.42
N ARG A 54 -16.72 21.71 -30.44
CA ARG A 54 -15.95 20.68 -31.16
C ARG A 54 -14.99 19.94 -30.23
N TYR A 55 -14.29 20.67 -29.36
CA TYR A 55 -13.37 20.05 -28.40
C TYR A 55 -14.13 19.23 -27.36
N LEU A 56 -15.25 19.75 -26.84
CA LEU A 56 -16.12 19.01 -25.93
C LEU A 56 -16.66 17.72 -26.56
N ALA A 57 -17.03 17.75 -27.84
CA ALA A 57 -17.45 16.56 -28.57
C ALA A 57 -16.31 15.53 -28.75
N GLN A 58 -15.07 15.99 -28.96
CA GLN A 58 -13.90 15.12 -29.00
C GLN A 58 -13.62 14.48 -27.64
N LEU A 59 -13.60 15.30 -26.57
CA LEU A 59 -13.43 14.85 -25.20
C LEU A 59 -14.48 13.81 -24.80
N GLU A 60 -15.76 14.11 -24.98
CA GLU A 60 -16.86 13.19 -24.66
C GLU A 60 -16.82 11.90 -25.50
N GLY A 61 -16.21 11.95 -26.68
CA GLY A 61 -15.99 10.80 -27.54
C GLY A 61 -14.71 10.01 -27.20
N GLY A 62 -13.99 10.37 -26.13
CA GLY A 62 -12.73 9.75 -25.72
C GLY A 62 -11.55 10.06 -26.63
N ARG A 63 -11.66 11.09 -27.48
CA ARG A 63 -10.63 11.43 -28.47
C ARG A 63 -9.79 12.60 -27.99
N GLY A 64 -8.50 12.32 -27.83
CA GLY A 64 -7.49 13.33 -27.52
C GLY A 64 -7.34 13.56 -26.02
N ASN A 65 -6.10 13.90 -25.63
CA ASN A 65 -5.76 14.16 -24.25
C ASN A 65 -6.22 15.58 -23.84
N VAL A 66 -6.85 15.69 -22.66
CA VAL A 66 -7.29 16.97 -22.10
C VAL A 66 -6.30 17.47 -21.08
N SER A 67 -5.84 18.71 -21.23
CA SER A 67 -4.98 19.30 -20.20
C SER A 67 -5.75 19.42 -18.88
N ILE A 68 -5.08 19.16 -17.76
CA ILE A 68 -5.69 19.25 -16.42
C ILE A 68 -6.32 20.63 -16.13
N ARG A 69 -5.75 21.70 -16.72
CA ARG A 69 -6.30 23.07 -16.63
C ARG A 69 -7.65 23.19 -17.32
N LEU A 70 -7.79 22.58 -18.49
CA LEU A 70 -9.03 22.60 -19.26
C LEU A 70 -10.09 21.71 -18.61
N LEU A 71 -9.68 20.53 -18.12
CA LEU A 71 -10.56 19.63 -17.37
C LEU A 71 -11.10 20.29 -16.10
N ARG A 72 -10.27 21.03 -15.36
CA ARG A 72 -10.70 21.81 -14.19
C ARG A 72 -11.69 22.92 -14.54
N ARG A 73 -11.54 23.59 -15.70
CA ARG A 73 -12.51 24.59 -16.19
C ARG A 73 -13.85 23.96 -16.51
N ILE A 74 -13.83 22.82 -17.20
CA ILE A 74 -15.03 22.04 -17.54
C ILE A 74 -15.74 21.56 -16.26
N ALA A 75 -15.01 21.01 -15.29
CA ALA A 75 -15.54 20.58 -14.00
C ALA A 75 -16.22 21.73 -13.24
N ARG A 76 -15.56 22.89 -13.16
CA ARG A 76 -16.12 24.10 -12.54
C ARG A 76 -17.38 24.60 -13.24
N ALA A 77 -17.39 24.58 -14.57
CA ALA A 77 -18.56 24.98 -15.35
C ALA A 77 -19.76 24.06 -15.09
N MET A 78 -19.53 22.78 -14.75
CA MET A 78 -20.57 21.82 -14.37
C MET A 78 -20.82 21.76 -12.85
N ASP A 79 -20.16 22.62 -12.06
CA ASP A 79 -20.26 22.66 -10.60
C ASP A 79 -19.91 21.31 -9.93
N VAL A 80 -18.86 20.64 -10.40
CA VAL A 80 -18.37 19.37 -9.81
C VAL A 80 -16.89 19.44 -9.47
N PRO A 81 -16.43 18.70 -8.44
CA PRO A 81 -15.00 18.45 -8.23
C PRO A 81 -14.37 17.80 -9.46
N VAL A 82 -13.11 18.16 -9.77
CA VAL A 82 -12.39 17.51 -10.89
C VAL A 82 -12.16 16.01 -10.64
N ALA A 83 -12.06 15.61 -9.37
CA ALA A 83 -11.91 14.22 -8.95
C ALA A 83 -13.05 13.32 -9.47
N ASP A 84 -14.28 13.84 -9.51
CA ASP A 84 -15.46 13.11 -10.00
C ASP A 84 -15.36 12.77 -11.50
N LEU A 85 -14.56 13.52 -12.26
CA LEU A 85 -14.35 13.27 -13.69
C LEU A 85 -13.25 12.24 -13.94
N VAL A 86 -12.18 12.27 -13.13
CA VAL A 86 -10.98 11.44 -13.32
C VAL A 86 -11.02 10.11 -12.57
N HIS A 87 -12.07 9.86 -11.78
CA HIS A 87 -12.25 8.62 -11.01
C HIS A 87 -12.12 7.36 -11.87
N GLU A 88 -11.32 6.40 -11.40
CA GLU A 88 -11.14 5.09 -12.03
C GLU A 88 -12.03 4.04 -11.35
N GLY A 89 -12.86 3.35 -12.14
CA GLY A 89 -13.80 2.34 -11.64
C GLY A 89 -15.28 2.75 -11.73
N PRO A 90 -16.19 1.91 -11.20
CA PRO A 90 -17.63 2.17 -11.21
C PRO A 90 -17.99 3.44 -10.41
N GLU A 91 -19.14 4.06 -10.70
CA GLU A 91 -19.63 5.17 -9.87
C GLU A 91 -19.82 4.65 -8.44
N PRO A 92 -19.27 5.37 -7.42
CA PRO A 92 -19.44 4.96 -6.04
C PRO A 92 -20.94 5.00 -5.67
N PRO A 93 -21.43 4.05 -4.85
CA PRO A 93 -22.80 4.06 -4.34
C PRO A 93 -23.15 5.41 -3.70
N VAL A 94 -24.43 5.79 -3.76
CA VAL A 94 -24.90 7.09 -3.23
C VAL A 94 -24.56 7.23 -1.76
N GLU A 95 -24.65 6.14 -1.00
CA GLU A 95 -24.31 6.05 0.41
C GLU A 95 -22.84 6.41 0.66
N LEU A 96 -21.91 5.86 -0.14
CA LEU A 96 -20.48 6.14 0.00
C LEU A 96 -20.15 7.60 -0.30
N ARG A 97 -20.82 8.19 -1.30
CA ARG A 97 -20.66 9.62 -1.61
C ARG A 97 -21.12 10.50 -0.45
N LEU A 98 -22.31 10.22 0.11
CA LEU A 98 -22.86 10.97 1.24
C LEU A 98 -21.99 10.84 2.49
N ILE A 99 -21.49 9.63 2.78
CA ILE A 99 -20.56 9.39 3.88
C ILE A 99 -19.30 10.21 3.68
N THR A 100 -18.68 10.15 2.50
CA THR A 100 -17.44 10.88 2.20
C THR A 100 -17.63 12.39 2.37
N GLU A 101 -18.75 12.93 1.90
CA GLU A 101 -19.08 14.37 2.05
C GLU A 101 -19.24 14.77 3.52
N GLN A 102 -19.85 13.91 4.35
CA GLN A 102 -19.96 14.14 5.78
C GLN A 102 -18.59 14.09 6.46
N LEU A 103 -17.77 13.09 6.15
CA LEU A 103 -16.42 12.92 6.72
C LEU A 103 -15.50 14.11 6.37
N GLN A 104 -15.57 14.63 5.14
CA GLN A 104 -14.75 15.78 4.72
C GLN A 104 -15.02 17.07 5.52
N ARG A 105 -16.13 17.15 6.26
CA ARG A 105 -16.48 18.31 7.10
C ARG A 105 -16.03 18.16 8.56
N LEU A 106 -15.57 16.98 8.96
CA LEU A 106 -15.18 16.68 10.34
C LEU A 106 -13.76 17.16 10.66
N ALA A 107 -13.52 17.51 11.92
CA ALA A 107 -12.19 17.78 12.43
C ALA A 107 -11.36 16.48 12.54
N PRO A 108 -10.01 16.55 12.58
CA PRO A 108 -9.16 15.36 12.69
C PRO A 108 -9.49 14.43 13.86
N ASP A 109 -9.80 14.98 15.03
CA ASP A 109 -10.15 14.17 16.22
C ASP A 109 -11.52 13.48 16.06
N GLU A 110 -12.47 14.13 15.39
CA GLU A 110 -13.77 13.54 15.07
C GLU A 110 -13.64 12.44 14.02
N LEU A 111 -12.78 12.63 13.01
CA LEU A 111 -12.45 11.60 12.04
C LEU A 111 -11.85 10.37 12.70
N LYS A 112 -10.98 10.55 13.70
CA LYS A 112 -10.42 9.47 14.50
C LYS A 112 -11.52 8.70 15.24
N ALA A 113 -12.45 9.41 15.89
CA ALA A 113 -13.58 8.77 16.57
C ALA A 113 -14.48 7.99 15.59
N VAL A 114 -14.74 8.52 14.39
CA VAL A 114 -15.51 7.79 13.36
C VAL A 114 -14.75 6.58 12.85
N GLN A 115 -13.44 6.68 12.62
CA GLN A 115 -12.58 5.57 12.25
C GLN A 115 -12.65 4.45 13.30
N GLU A 116 -12.62 4.79 14.58
CA GLU A 116 -12.76 3.82 15.68
C GLU A 116 -14.11 3.09 15.59
N VAL A 117 -15.23 3.82 15.46
CA VAL A 117 -16.57 3.21 15.36
C VAL A 117 -16.70 2.31 14.12
N VAL A 118 -16.24 2.78 12.96
CA VAL A 118 -16.31 2.00 11.72
C VAL A 118 -15.47 0.73 11.83
N SER A 119 -14.25 0.86 12.39
CA SER A 119 -13.36 -0.26 12.68
C SER A 119 -13.96 -1.24 13.67
N HIS A 120 -14.69 -0.78 14.68
CA HIS A 120 -15.33 -1.65 15.66
C HIS A 120 -16.56 -2.37 15.12
N ARG A 121 -17.34 -1.73 14.24
CA ARG A 121 -18.68 -2.21 13.86
C ARG A 121 -18.74 -2.94 12.52
N PHE A 122 -17.92 -2.53 11.56
CA PHE A 122 -17.96 -3.04 10.18
C PHE A 122 -16.72 -3.83 9.81
N THR A 123 -15.59 -3.52 10.43
CA THR A 123 -14.43 -4.41 10.37
C THR A 123 -14.74 -5.57 11.32
N ARG A 124 -15.24 -6.68 10.75
CA ARG A 124 -15.50 -7.98 11.41
C ARG A 124 -14.29 -8.56 12.19
N SER A 125 -13.20 -7.80 12.33
CA SER A 125 -11.83 -8.24 12.41
C SER A 125 -11.01 -7.50 13.47
N LYS A 126 -11.56 -6.96 14.57
CA LYS A 126 -10.66 -6.66 15.70
C LYS A 126 -10.07 -7.96 16.27
N HIS A 127 -10.93 -8.95 16.57
CA HIS A 127 -10.51 -10.32 16.91
C HIS A 127 -9.80 -11.06 15.77
N ALA A 128 -10.24 -10.91 14.52
CA ALA A 128 -9.56 -11.60 13.41
C ALA A 128 -8.21 -10.92 13.03
N ARG A 129 -7.97 -9.69 13.50
CA ARG A 129 -6.70 -8.96 13.34
C ARG A 129 -5.72 -9.33 14.44
N SER A 130 -6.17 -9.42 15.70
CA SER A 130 -5.31 -9.81 16.83
C SER A 130 -4.74 -11.21 16.69
N ARG A 131 -5.43 -12.10 15.96
CA ARG A 131 -4.96 -13.47 15.69
C ARG A 131 -3.92 -13.56 14.56
N ARG A 132 -3.69 -12.47 13.82
CA ARG A 132 -2.64 -12.34 12.81
C ARG A 132 -1.58 -11.35 13.28
N ILE A 133 -0.42 -11.85 13.66
CA ILE A 133 0.68 -11.03 14.17
C ILE A 133 1.64 -10.74 13.03
N ALA A 134 1.75 -9.50 12.59
CA ALA A 134 2.69 -9.09 11.56
C ALA A 134 3.92 -8.40 12.16
N LEU A 135 5.10 -8.94 11.88
CA LEU A 135 6.38 -8.40 12.32
C LEU A 135 6.94 -7.48 11.24
N ILE A 136 7.15 -6.21 11.61
CA ILE A 136 7.76 -5.21 10.74
C ILE A 136 9.10 -4.73 11.33
N GLY A 137 9.96 -4.19 10.48
CA GLY A 137 11.29 -3.70 10.87
C GLY A 137 12.33 -3.96 9.79
N LEU A 138 13.50 -3.33 9.91
CA LEU A 138 14.57 -3.52 8.95
C LEU A 138 15.14 -4.95 8.95
N ARG A 139 15.90 -5.27 7.90
CA ARG A 139 16.72 -6.48 7.87
C ARG A 139 17.67 -6.46 9.09
N GLY A 140 17.91 -7.62 9.70
CA GLY A 140 18.65 -7.69 10.96
C GLY A 140 17.84 -7.40 12.24
N ALA A 141 16.59 -6.92 12.15
CA ALA A 141 15.74 -6.69 13.34
C ALA A 141 15.39 -7.97 14.13
N GLY A 142 15.64 -9.16 13.55
CA GLY A 142 15.28 -10.43 14.17
C GLY A 142 13.92 -11.00 13.76
N LYS A 143 13.20 -10.40 12.79
CA LYS A 143 11.87 -10.85 12.33
C LYS A 143 11.76 -12.35 12.07
N THR A 144 12.66 -12.91 11.24
CA THR A 144 12.66 -14.36 10.97
C THR A 144 12.83 -15.17 12.26
N THR A 145 13.80 -14.82 13.09
CA THR A 145 14.16 -15.59 14.30
C THR A 145 13.05 -15.54 15.34
N LEU A 146 12.60 -14.33 15.70
CA LEU A 146 11.54 -14.12 16.68
C LEU A 146 10.20 -14.62 16.16
N GLY A 147 9.89 -14.40 14.89
CA GLY A 147 8.64 -14.85 14.27
C GLY A 147 8.51 -16.37 14.21
N THR A 148 9.59 -17.08 13.88
CA THR A 148 9.60 -18.55 13.89
C THR A 148 9.34 -19.08 15.30
N ARG A 149 10.05 -18.55 16.31
CA ARG A 149 9.91 -18.97 17.72
C ARG A 149 8.54 -18.63 18.30
N LEU A 150 8.02 -17.44 18.00
CA LEU A 150 6.68 -17.03 18.42
C LEU A 150 5.61 -17.95 17.82
N ALA A 151 5.71 -18.24 16.53
CA ALA A 151 4.80 -19.14 15.84
C ALA A 151 4.82 -20.56 16.45
N GLU A 152 6.02 -21.08 16.75
CA GLU A 152 6.20 -22.37 17.45
C GLU A 152 5.51 -22.38 18.82
N ARG A 153 5.70 -21.33 19.63
CA ARG A 153 5.09 -21.22 20.97
C ARG A 153 3.57 -21.09 20.94
N LEU A 154 3.05 -20.33 19.98
CA LEU A 154 1.61 -20.12 19.83
C LEU A 154 0.91 -21.23 19.05
N GLY A 155 1.66 -22.18 18.48
CA GLY A 155 1.10 -23.23 17.61
C GLY A 155 0.51 -22.68 16.31
N LEU A 156 1.02 -21.54 15.83
CA LEU A 156 0.52 -20.85 14.64
C LEU A 156 1.43 -21.07 13.41
N PRO A 157 0.91 -20.94 12.19
CA PRO A 157 1.74 -20.89 10.98
C PRO A 157 2.67 -19.66 10.99
N PHE A 158 3.92 -19.85 10.56
CA PHE A 158 4.83 -18.76 10.25
C PHE A 158 4.91 -18.52 8.74
N VAL A 159 4.52 -17.33 8.29
CA VAL A 159 4.46 -16.96 6.87
C VAL A 159 5.46 -15.85 6.58
N LYS A 160 6.35 -16.06 5.61
CA LYS A 160 7.25 -15.01 5.13
C LYS A 160 6.67 -14.41 3.86
N LEU A 161 6.25 -13.15 3.90
CA LEU A 161 5.58 -12.52 2.77
C LEU A 161 6.45 -12.53 1.51
N VAL A 162 7.75 -12.25 1.66
CA VAL A 162 8.72 -12.29 0.55
C VAL A 162 8.78 -13.68 -0.11
N ARG A 163 8.75 -14.76 0.69
CA ARG A 163 8.77 -16.12 0.13
C ARG A 163 7.49 -16.47 -0.58
N GLU A 164 6.34 -16.04 -0.06
CA GLU A 164 5.05 -16.23 -0.75
C GLU A 164 5.02 -15.44 -2.06
N THR A 165 5.63 -14.25 -2.11
CA THR A 165 5.81 -13.46 -3.33
C THR A 165 6.67 -14.18 -4.36
N GLU A 166 7.83 -14.70 -3.97
CA GLU A 166 8.71 -15.50 -4.85
C GLU A 166 8.00 -16.76 -5.37
N ARG A 167 7.27 -17.44 -4.49
CA ARG A 167 6.52 -18.66 -4.82
C ARG A 167 5.40 -18.40 -5.81
N GLU A 168 4.71 -17.26 -5.68
CA GLU A 168 3.67 -16.86 -6.62
C GLU A 168 4.23 -16.44 -7.98
N ALA A 169 5.37 -15.75 -8.00
CA ALA A 169 6.03 -15.36 -9.24
C ALA A 169 6.75 -16.52 -9.94
N GLY A 170 7.11 -17.58 -9.19
CA GLY A 170 7.93 -18.68 -9.68
C GLY A 170 9.40 -18.31 -9.90
N MET A 171 9.86 -17.20 -9.30
CA MET A 171 11.20 -16.63 -9.49
C MET A 171 11.62 -15.83 -8.25
N ASP A 172 12.92 -15.59 -8.07
CA ASP A 172 13.44 -14.86 -6.90
C ASP A 172 13.16 -13.35 -6.99
N VAL A 173 13.20 -12.64 -5.85
CA VAL A 173 12.91 -11.19 -5.82
C VAL A 173 13.78 -10.38 -6.80
N ARG A 174 15.03 -10.76 -7.02
CA ARG A 174 15.93 -10.03 -7.93
C ARG A 174 15.48 -10.19 -9.37
N GLU A 175 15.02 -11.38 -9.75
CA GLU A 175 14.45 -11.66 -11.06
C GLU A 175 13.15 -10.87 -11.28
N ILE A 176 12.27 -10.83 -10.27
CA ILE A 176 11.04 -10.02 -10.32
C ILE A 176 11.38 -8.55 -10.56
N LEU A 177 12.35 -8.02 -9.80
CA LEU A 177 12.78 -6.63 -9.92
C LEU A 177 13.45 -6.34 -11.27
N ALA A 178 14.24 -7.27 -11.80
CA ALA A 178 14.89 -7.12 -13.11
C ALA A 178 13.86 -7.10 -14.25
N LEU A 179 12.84 -7.96 -14.20
CA LEU A 179 11.83 -8.07 -15.26
C LEU A 179 10.74 -7.01 -15.15
N SER A 180 10.20 -6.80 -13.94
CA SER A 180 8.99 -6.01 -13.70
C SER A 180 9.25 -4.67 -13.01
N GLY A 181 10.50 -4.41 -12.60
CA GLY A 181 10.86 -3.23 -11.85
C GLY A 181 10.26 -3.19 -10.45
N GLN A 182 10.54 -2.10 -9.72
CA GLN A 182 10.06 -1.91 -8.36
C GLN A 182 8.54 -1.90 -8.28
N GLN A 183 7.85 -1.18 -9.17
CA GLN A 183 6.38 -1.09 -9.15
C GLN A 183 5.70 -2.43 -9.39
N GLY A 184 6.25 -3.27 -10.29
CA GLY A 184 5.75 -4.61 -10.53
C GLY A 184 5.84 -5.50 -9.28
N TYR A 185 6.98 -5.45 -8.58
CA TYR A 185 7.14 -6.13 -7.30
C TYR A 185 6.12 -5.63 -6.25
N ARG A 186 5.86 -4.32 -6.16
CA ARG A 186 4.90 -3.77 -5.19
C ARG A 186 3.46 -4.23 -5.42
N ARG A 187 3.00 -4.21 -6.68
CA ARG A 187 1.66 -4.72 -7.04
C ARG A 187 1.53 -6.22 -6.71
N LEU A 188 2.59 -6.97 -6.95
CA LEU A 188 2.63 -8.39 -6.60
C LEU A 188 2.61 -8.59 -5.08
N GLU A 189 3.43 -7.85 -4.33
CA GLU A 189 3.51 -7.89 -2.86
C GLU A 189 2.16 -7.58 -2.20
N GLU A 190 1.43 -6.58 -2.69
CA GLU A 190 0.06 -6.24 -2.26
C GLU A 190 -0.92 -7.38 -2.48
N ARG A 191 -0.92 -7.96 -3.68
CA ARG A 191 -1.79 -9.07 -4.06
C ARG A 191 -1.50 -10.34 -3.26
N VAL A 192 -0.23 -10.62 -2.99
CA VAL A 192 0.22 -11.75 -2.17
C VAL A 192 -0.22 -11.53 -0.73
N LEU A 193 -0.04 -10.32 -0.18
CA LEU A 193 -0.47 -9.99 1.18
C LEU A 193 -1.97 -10.22 1.37
N THR A 194 -2.78 -9.77 0.41
CA THR A 194 -4.24 -10.02 0.38
C THR A 194 -4.57 -11.49 0.48
N ARG A 195 -3.94 -12.33 -0.36
CA ARG A 195 -4.15 -13.79 -0.33
C ARG A 195 -3.65 -14.46 0.94
N VAL A 196 -2.52 -14.02 1.49
CA VAL A 196 -2.01 -14.53 2.78
C VAL A 196 -3.01 -14.26 3.88
N ILE A 197 -3.54 -13.04 3.94
CA ILE A 197 -4.57 -12.63 4.90
C ILE A 197 -5.85 -13.45 4.76
N GLU A 198 -6.33 -13.69 3.54
CA GLU A 198 -7.53 -14.50 3.28
C GLU A 198 -7.32 -15.98 3.63
N ARG A 199 -6.13 -16.52 3.36
CA ARG A 199 -5.81 -17.93 3.55
C ARG A 199 -5.54 -18.29 5.01
N TYR A 200 -4.90 -17.40 5.75
CA TYR A 200 -4.43 -17.66 7.11
C TYR A 200 -5.21 -16.80 8.11
N PRO A 201 -6.33 -17.29 8.67
CA PRO A 201 -7.10 -16.52 9.66
C PRO A 201 -6.31 -16.25 10.95
N GLU A 202 -5.32 -17.10 11.27
CA GLU A 202 -4.39 -16.96 12.39
C GLU A 202 -2.97 -17.32 11.91
N ALA A 203 -2.00 -16.42 12.09
CA ALA A 203 -0.61 -16.64 11.67
C ALA A 203 0.34 -15.59 12.24
N VAL A 204 1.63 -15.92 12.30
CA VAL A 204 2.72 -14.95 12.44
C VAL A 204 3.28 -14.66 11.06
N ILE A 205 3.29 -13.39 10.66
CA ILE A 205 3.65 -12.93 9.31
C ILE A 205 4.92 -12.08 9.40
N GLU A 206 5.97 -12.46 8.68
CA GLU A 206 7.15 -11.62 8.46
C GLU A 206 6.94 -10.73 7.23
N ALA A 207 6.84 -9.41 7.44
CA ALA A 207 6.77 -8.43 6.36
C ALA A 207 8.16 -8.12 5.77
N GLY A 208 8.20 -7.77 4.48
CA GLY A 208 9.40 -7.27 3.84
C GLY A 208 9.87 -5.96 4.46
N GLY A 209 11.18 -5.77 4.64
CA GLY A 209 11.72 -4.57 5.31
C GLY A 209 11.46 -3.25 4.56
N GLY A 210 11.07 -3.31 3.28
CA GLY A 210 10.66 -2.16 2.49
C GLY A 210 9.16 -2.02 2.33
N LEU A 211 8.33 -2.86 2.94
CA LEU A 211 6.87 -2.82 2.80
C LEU A 211 6.29 -1.52 3.36
N VAL A 212 6.86 -1.01 4.45
CA VAL A 212 6.42 0.23 5.12
C VAL A 212 6.53 1.49 4.26
N THR A 213 7.29 1.44 3.16
CA THR A 213 7.40 2.58 2.22
C THR A 213 6.36 2.53 1.10
N GLU A 214 5.45 1.56 1.12
CA GLU A 214 4.36 1.41 0.15
C GLU A 214 3.02 1.64 0.86
N PRO A 215 2.43 2.85 0.77
CA PRO A 215 1.29 3.23 1.60
C PRO A 215 0.09 2.30 1.46
N ALA A 216 -0.25 1.86 0.23
CA ALA A 216 -1.40 1.00 0.00
C ALA A 216 -1.26 -0.35 0.74
N THR A 217 -0.14 -1.04 0.49
CA THR A 217 0.16 -2.33 1.10
C THR A 217 0.34 -2.23 2.62
N PHE A 218 0.99 -1.17 3.10
CA PHE A 218 1.22 -0.98 4.53
C PHE A 218 -0.07 -0.67 5.29
N ASN A 219 -0.92 0.22 4.77
CA ASN A 219 -2.22 0.50 5.38
C ASN A 219 -3.11 -0.74 5.42
N PHE A 220 -3.06 -1.57 4.37
CA PHE A 220 -3.77 -2.84 4.39
C PHE A 220 -3.23 -3.78 5.48
N LEU A 221 -1.91 -3.91 5.62
CA LEU A 221 -1.29 -4.69 6.70
C LEU A 221 -1.71 -4.21 8.09
N LEU A 222 -1.67 -2.89 8.35
CA LEU A 222 -2.08 -2.28 9.62
C LEU A 222 -3.56 -2.56 9.93
N SER A 223 -4.42 -2.50 8.92
CA SER A 223 -5.86 -2.75 9.08
C SER A 223 -6.20 -4.22 9.34
N ALA A 224 -5.36 -5.14 8.86
CA ALA A 224 -5.68 -6.56 8.79
C ALA A 224 -4.91 -7.43 9.81
N CYS A 225 -3.77 -6.96 10.32
CA CYS A 225 -2.94 -7.66 11.31
C CYS A 225 -2.69 -6.81 12.55
N TYR A 226 -2.41 -7.45 13.68
CA TYR A 226 -1.75 -6.80 14.82
C TYR A 226 -0.26 -6.68 14.51
N THR A 227 0.24 -5.46 14.47
CA THR A 227 1.57 -5.15 13.94
C THR A 227 2.56 -4.84 15.06
N VAL A 228 3.70 -5.53 15.04
CA VAL A 228 4.79 -5.30 16.01
C VAL A 228 6.03 -4.86 15.27
N TRP A 229 6.50 -3.65 15.59
CA TRP A 229 7.78 -3.15 15.12
C TRP A 229 8.92 -3.72 15.97
N LEU A 230 9.75 -4.54 15.34
CA LEU A 230 11.01 -4.99 15.92
C LEU A 230 12.10 -3.95 15.67
N ARG A 231 12.58 -3.34 16.74
CA ARG A 231 13.63 -2.32 16.74
C ARG A 231 14.95 -2.93 17.24
N ALA A 232 16.06 -2.48 16.66
CA ALA A 232 17.39 -2.68 17.20
C ALA A 232 18.25 -1.43 16.94
N THR A 233 19.38 -1.31 17.61
CA THR A 233 20.38 -0.29 17.31
C THR A 233 20.98 -0.51 15.92
N PRO A 234 21.40 0.56 15.21
CA PRO A 234 22.06 0.44 13.91
C PRO A 234 23.24 -0.53 13.92
N GLU A 235 24.04 -0.51 14.99
CA GLU A 235 25.21 -1.36 15.19
C GLU A 235 24.84 -2.84 15.26
N GLU A 236 23.76 -3.19 15.96
CA GLU A 236 23.28 -4.56 16.03
C GLU A 236 22.60 -5.01 14.74
N HIS A 237 21.84 -4.13 14.08
CA HIS A 237 21.30 -4.41 12.73
C HIS A 237 22.44 -4.82 11.79
N MET A 238 23.51 -4.03 11.74
CA MET A 238 24.67 -4.29 10.92
C MET A 238 25.34 -5.61 11.30
N SER A 239 25.64 -5.81 12.59
CA SER A 239 26.27 -7.04 13.08
C SER A 239 25.48 -8.30 12.70
N ARG A 240 24.15 -8.26 12.86
CA ARG A 240 23.26 -9.39 12.53
C ARG A 240 23.17 -9.64 11.02
N VAL A 241 23.15 -8.58 10.19
CA VAL A 241 23.14 -8.72 8.72
C VAL A 241 24.47 -9.33 8.23
N LEU A 242 25.60 -8.89 8.79
CA LEU A 242 26.92 -9.45 8.48
C LEU A 242 27.02 -10.93 8.85
N ALA A 243 26.52 -11.31 10.03
CA ALA A 243 26.50 -12.70 10.47
C ALA A 243 25.64 -13.61 9.57
N GLN A 244 24.68 -13.05 8.83
CA GLN A 244 23.84 -13.77 7.86
C GLN A 244 24.50 -13.94 6.48
N GLY A 245 25.78 -13.57 6.32
CA GLY A 245 26.53 -13.69 5.07
C GLY A 245 26.13 -12.66 4.00
N ASP A 246 25.38 -11.63 4.40
CA ASP A 246 25.01 -10.53 3.53
C ASP A 246 26.08 -9.45 3.63
N HIS A 247 27.08 -9.54 2.76
CA HIS A 247 28.22 -8.63 2.73
C HIS A 247 27.97 -7.34 1.93
N ARG A 248 26.75 -7.13 1.41
CA ARG A 248 26.38 -5.85 0.75
C ARG A 248 26.66 -4.62 1.62
N PRO A 249 26.53 -4.65 2.96
CA PRO A 249 26.93 -3.55 3.83
C PRO A 249 28.44 -3.37 4.02
N MET A 250 29.31 -4.27 3.51
CA MET A 250 30.77 -4.16 3.61
C MET A 250 31.39 -3.29 2.51
N ALA A 251 30.62 -2.88 1.50
CA ALA A 251 31.08 -1.89 0.52
C ALA A 251 31.12 -0.50 1.18
N GLY A 252 32.12 -0.26 2.04
CA GLY A 252 32.37 1.04 2.70
C GLY A 252 31.81 1.14 4.13
N SER A 253 32.41 0.47 5.13
CA SER A 253 31.79 0.26 6.46
C SER A 253 31.33 1.52 7.22
N ALA A 254 31.96 2.68 7.00
CA ALA A 254 31.52 3.95 7.57
C ALA A 254 30.30 4.52 6.81
N GLU A 255 30.38 4.61 5.48
CA GLU A 255 29.29 5.06 4.60
C GLU A 255 28.06 4.15 4.71
N ALA A 256 28.25 2.84 4.74
CA ALA A 256 27.18 1.85 4.90
C ALA A 256 26.46 1.98 6.25
N MET A 257 27.19 2.33 7.33
CA MET A 257 26.59 2.59 8.63
C MET A 257 25.81 3.92 8.63
N GLU A 258 26.34 4.95 7.99
CA GLU A 258 25.62 6.22 7.80
C GLU A 258 24.35 6.04 6.97
N ASP A 259 24.41 5.27 5.88
CA ASP A 259 23.26 4.94 5.05
C ASP A 259 22.23 4.13 5.82
N LEU A 260 22.65 3.16 6.65
CA LEU A 260 21.75 2.42 7.52
C LEU A 260 21.03 3.35 8.52
N ARG A 261 21.78 4.27 9.14
CA ARG A 261 21.18 5.28 10.04
C ARG A 261 20.19 6.18 9.30
N ARG A 262 20.50 6.58 8.06
CA ARG A 262 19.61 7.38 7.21
C ARG A 262 18.32 6.62 6.90
N ILE A 263 18.42 5.37 6.46
CA ILE A 263 17.26 4.51 6.19
C ILE A 263 16.39 4.31 7.44
N LEU A 264 17.01 4.09 8.60
CA LEU A 264 16.28 3.99 9.88
C LEU A 264 15.52 5.28 10.17
N THR A 265 16.19 6.42 10.08
CA THR A 265 15.61 7.75 10.34
C THR A 265 14.44 8.04 9.39
N GLU A 266 14.59 7.74 8.10
CA GLU A 266 13.54 7.95 7.10
C GLU A 266 12.34 7.02 7.29
N ARG A 267 12.56 5.78 7.76
CA ARG A 267 11.49 4.78 7.90
C ARG A 267 10.85 4.74 9.27
N GLU A 268 11.48 5.33 10.29
CA GLU A 268 10.97 5.36 11.65
C GLU A 268 9.55 5.93 11.76
N PRO A 269 9.17 7.02 11.06
CA PRO A 269 7.79 7.52 11.09
C PRO A 269 6.76 6.46 10.68
N PHE A 270 7.06 5.65 9.65
CA PHE A 270 6.16 4.58 9.20
C PHE A 270 6.15 3.41 10.17
N TYR A 271 7.31 3.01 10.72
CA TYR A 271 7.35 1.94 11.71
C TYR A 271 6.58 2.26 13.00
N ARG A 272 6.52 3.54 13.38
CA ARG A 272 5.75 4.01 14.56
C ARG A 272 4.24 3.90 14.40
N GLU A 273 3.73 3.67 13.19
CA GLU A 273 2.30 3.38 12.97
C GLU A 273 1.92 1.97 13.42
N ALA A 274 2.90 1.11 13.75
CA ALA A 274 2.64 -0.20 14.33
C ALA A 274 1.90 -0.11 15.68
N ASP A 275 1.12 -1.14 15.99
CA ASP A 275 0.37 -1.20 17.25
C ASP A 275 1.30 -1.29 18.48
N ALA A 276 2.45 -1.96 18.33
CA ALA A 276 3.43 -2.11 19.39
C ALA A 276 4.87 -2.07 18.87
N VAL A 277 5.80 -1.80 19.81
CA VAL A 277 7.24 -1.76 19.56
C VAL A 277 7.95 -2.70 20.52
N LEU A 278 8.84 -3.52 19.98
CA LEU A 278 9.74 -4.36 20.77
C LEU A 278 11.19 -4.00 20.44
N ASP A 279 11.89 -3.44 21.43
CA ASP A 279 13.33 -3.26 21.34
C ASP A 279 14.05 -4.58 21.65
N THR A 280 14.83 -5.04 20.67
CA THR A 280 15.61 -6.28 20.71
C THR A 280 17.07 -6.06 21.08
N SER A 281 17.48 -4.83 21.39
CA SER A 281 18.87 -4.51 21.65
C SER A 281 19.38 -4.88 23.03
N GLY A 282 20.58 -5.46 23.08
CA GLY A 282 21.21 -5.98 24.28
C GLY A 282 20.49 -7.18 24.91
N ARG A 283 19.50 -7.77 24.23
CA ARG A 283 18.64 -8.83 24.75
C ARG A 283 18.90 -10.17 24.06
N THR A 284 18.74 -11.25 24.80
CA THR A 284 18.78 -12.60 24.23
C THR A 284 17.55 -12.87 23.37
N VAL A 285 17.66 -13.81 22.44
CA VAL A 285 16.52 -14.23 21.60
C VAL A 285 15.36 -14.68 22.47
N GLU A 286 15.62 -15.49 23.50
CA GLU A 286 14.59 -16.00 24.40
C GLU A 286 13.84 -14.87 25.11
N ALA A 287 14.58 -13.92 25.70
CA ALA A 287 13.98 -12.78 26.38
C ALA A 287 13.19 -11.85 25.43
N CYS A 288 13.55 -11.80 24.15
CA CYS A 288 12.78 -11.08 23.15
C CYS A 288 11.51 -11.86 22.75
N VAL A 289 11.57 -13.19 22.65
CA VAL A 289 10.40 -14.03 22.37
C VAL A 289 9.40 -13.96 23.52
N ASP A 290 9.85 -14.04 24.77
CA ASP A 290 9.01 -13.90 25.96
C ASP A 290 8.23 -12.57 25.95
N ALA A 291 8.95 -11.46 25.74
CA ALA A 291 8.32 -10.13 25.69
C ALA A 291 7.42 -9.94 24.45
N LEU A 292 7.79 -10.52 23.30
CA LEU A 292 6.94 -10.49 22.12
C LEU A 292 5.62 -11.23 22.36
N GLU A 293 5.69 -12.37 23.02
CA GLU A 293 4.54 -13.17 23.39
C GLU A 293 3.64 -12.43 24.40
N GLU A 294 4.24 -11.77 25.40
CA GLU A 294 3.52 -10.93 26.36
C GLU A 294 2.77 -9.78 25.65
N ILE A 295 3.45 -9.01 24.78
CA ILE A 295 2.84 -7.96 23.96
C ILE A 295 1.65 -8.49 23.16
N CYS A 296 1.76 -9.69 22.59
CA CYS A 296 0.66 -10.29 21.81
C CYS A 296 -0.50 -10.77 22.69
N ARG A 297 -0.22 -11.30 23.90
CA ARG A 297 -1.24 -11.75 24.84
C ARG A 297 -2.01 -10.60 25.49
N GLU A 298 -1.34 -9.50 25.84
CA GLU A 298 -1.99 -8.32 26.41
C GLU A 298 -3.07 -7.74 25.49
N GLN A 299 -2.85 -7.83 24.17
CA GLN A 299 -3.89 -7.45 23.21
C GLN A 299 -5.05 -8.43 23.17
N ALA A 300 -4.75 -9.73 23.19
CA ALA A 300 -5.79 -10.75 23.23
C ALA A 300 -6.67 -10.64 24.50
N SER A 301 -6.09 -10.23 25.63
CA SER A 301 -6.83 -10.03 26.89
C SER A 301 -7.59 -8.71 26.96
N LEU A 302 -7.09 -7.63 26.36
CA LEU A 302 -7.84 -6.36 26.19
C LEU A 302 -9.05 -6.49 25.25
N GLU A 303 -9.15 -7.60 24.52
CA GLU A 303 -10.24 -7.90 23.59
C GLU A 303 -11.31 -8.85 24.16
N THR A 304 -11.13 -9.42 25.36
CA THR A 304 -12.13 -10.28 26.04
C THR A 304 -12.99 -9.47 27.00
#